data_AF-A0A2R6F0I0-F1
#
_entry.id   AF-A0A2R6F0I0-F1
#
_cell.length_a   1.000
_cell.length_b   1.000
_cell.length_c   1.000
_cell.angle_alpha   90.00
_cell.angle_beta   90.00
_cell.angle_gamma   90.00
#
_symmetry.space_group_name_H-M   'P 1'
#
loop_
_entity.id
_entity.type
_entity.pdbx_description
1 polymer ?
#
loop_
_entity_poly.entity_id
_entity_poly.type
_entity_poly.pdbx_seq_one_letter_code
_entity_poly.pdbx_strand_id
1 'polypeptide(L)'
;MSGCRGPIEGDDDLPRVQVWVTGGREPDLLASIERGLEEEGVPWIVREAEGGAVSLAYEASRASALKIGLVLTPDRRVVIHHEQLPADEPIFDTADTTPGLARTLGSNAARLAKGTPLTPVE
;
A
#
# COMPACT_ATOMS: atom_id res chain seq x y z
N MET A 1 38.15 19.85 21.22
CA MET A 1 37.33 18.75 21.77
C MET A 1 35.95 18.91 21.17
N SER A 2 35.69 18.19 20.08
CA SER A 2 34.49 18.34 19.24
C SER A 2 33.29 17.75 19.96
N GLY A 3 32.24 18.55 20.15
CA GLY A 3 31.02 18.13 20.84
C GLY A 3 30.32 17.01 20.10
N CYS A 4 30.08 15.92 20.82
CA CYS A 4 29.34 14.75 20.39
C CYS A 4 27.95 15.16 19.89
N ARG A 5 27.70 15.06 18.58
CA ARG A 5 26.32 14.83 18.11
C ARG A 5 25.96 13.43 18.60
N GLY A 6 24.92 13.33 19.41
CA GLY A 6 24.33 12.04 19.77
C GLY A 6 23.95 11.24 18.52
N PRO A 7 23.81 9.91 18.62
CA PRO A 7 23.32 9.12 17.51
C PRO A 7 21.96 9.67 17.09
N ILE A 8 21.78 9.89 15.78
CA ILE A 8 20.44 10.12 15.21
C ILE A 8 19.76 8.76 15.32
N GLU A 9 18.86 8.59 16.30
CA GLU A 9 18.01 7.41 16.38
C GLU A 9 17.22 7.28 15.07
N GLY A 10 17.23 6.07 14.53
CA GLY A 10 16.89 5.75 13.15
C GLY A 10 15.45 6.08 12.75
N ASP A 11 15.30 6.27 11.45
CA ASP A 11 14.12 6.65 10.67
C ASP A 11 12.98 5.60 10.66
N ASP A 12 12.66 4.98 11.81
CA ASP A 12 11.81 3.77 11.92
C ASP A 12 10.39 4.03 12.45
N ASP A 13 10.04 5.27 12.80
CA ASP A 13 8.69 5.65 13.28
C ASP A 13 7.77 6.20 12.17
N LEU A 14 8.23 6.22 10.91
CA LEU A 14 7.41 6.76 9.81
C LEU A 14 6.18 5.85 9.57
N PRO A 15 4.95 6.38 9.70
CA PRO A 15 3.76 5.59 9.47
C PRO A 15 3.63 5.30 7.97
N ARG A 16 3.66 4.01 7.59
CA ARG A 16 3.73 3.57 6.19
C ARG A 16 2.49 2.80 5.76
N VAL A 17 2.08 2.97 4.51
CA VAL A 17 1.16 2.02 3.85
C VAL A 17 1.88 0.70 3.64
N GLN A 18 1.22 -0.41 3.92
CA GLN A 18 1.76 -1.74 3.69
C GLN A 18 1.35 -2.22 2.30
N VAL A 19 2.33 -2.43 1.42
CA VAL A 19 2.14 -2.93 0.05
C VAL A 19 2.67 -4.35 -0.02
N TRP A 20 1.80 -5.34 -0.09
CA TRP A 20 2.17 -6.74 -0.10
C TRP A 20 2.04 -7.32 -1.51
N VAL A 21 2.96 -8.20 -1.89
CA VAL A 21 2.93 -8.91 -3.18
C VAL A 21 2.86 -10.40 -2.95
N THR A 22 2.16 -11.13 -3.83
CA THR A 22 1.95 -12.58 -3.70
C THR A 22 2.38 -13.31 -4.97
N GLY A 23 2.83 -14.56 -4.84
CA GLY A 23 2.88 -15.56 -5.92
C GLY A 23 3.70 -15.23 -7.19
N GLY A 24 4.47 -14.15 -7.21
CA GLY A 24 5.17 -13.63 -8.39
C GLY A 24 5.24 -12.10 -8.40
N ARG A 25 6.06 -11.52 -9.29
CA ARG A 25 6.20 -10.06 -9.42
C ARG A 25 5.53 -9.57 -10.70
N GLU A 26 4.62 -8.62 -10.56
CA GLU A 26 4.16 -7.72 -11.63
C GLU A 26 4.91 -6.39 -11.50
N PRO A 27 6.18 -6.30 -11.94
CA PRO A 27 7.07 -5.17 -11.61
C PRO A 27 6.54 -3.83 -12.12
N ASP A 28 5.94 -3.81 -13.31
CA ASP A 28 5.39 -2.58 -13.90
C ASP A 28 4.18 -2.05 -13.12
N LEU A 29 3.34 -2.95 -12.59
CA LEU A 29 2.19 -2.57 -11.77
C LEU A 29 2.63 -2.12 -10.39
N LEU A 30 3.58 -2.83 -9.78
CA LEU A 30 4.17 -2.43 -8.51
C LEU A 30 4.78 -1.03 -8.61
N ALA A 31 5.62 -0.78 -9.61
CA ALA A 31 6.22 0.53 -9.84
C ALA A 31 5.18 1.63 -10.06
N SER A 32 4.07 1.32 -10.76
CA SER A 32 2.95 2.25 -10.90
C SER A 32 2.27 2.56 -9.56
N ILE A 33 2.02 1.56 -8.72
CA ILE A 33 1.44 1.73 -7.38
C ILE A 33 2.34 2.62 -6.52
N GLU A 34 3.65 2.32 -6.49
CA GLU A 34 4.65 3.08 -5.73
C GLU A 34 4.67 4.55 -6.15
N ARG A 35 4.62 4.82 -7.46
CA ARG A 35 4.53 6.20 -7.97
C ARG A 35 3.25 6.91 -7.54
N GLY A 36 2.12 6.19 -7.49
CA GLY A 36 0.85 6.75 -7.00
C GLY A 36 0.93 7.18 -5.53
N LEU A 37 1.58 6.37 -4.70
CA LEU A 37 1.84 6.67 -3.29
C LEU A 37 2.83 7.84 -3.12
N GLU A 38 3.91 7.84 -3.92
CA GLU A 38 4.95 8.88 -3.95
C GLU A 38 4.38 10.27 -4.28
N GLU A 39 3.53 10.35 -5.32
CA GLU A 39 2.90 11.59 -5.77
C GLU A 39 2.01 12.23 -4.71
N GLU A 40 1.44 11.40 -3.84
CA GLU A 40 0.62 11.83 -2.71
C GLU A 40 1.45 12.04 -1.42
N GLY A 41 2.76 11.80 -1.46
CA GLY A 41 3.70 12.04 -0.36
C GLY A 41 3.51 11.13 0.85
N VAL A 42 2.93 9.93 0.66
CA VAL A 42 2.71 8.96 1.74
C VAL A 42 3.75 7.86 1.64
N PRO A 43 4.53 7.59 2.69
CA PRO A 43 5.55 6.55 2.63
C PRO A 43 4.92 5.16 2.65
N TRP A 44 5.62 4.19 2.05
CA TRP A 44 5.18 2.79 2.00
C TRP A 44 6.32 1.84 2.33
N ILE A 45 5.98 0.57 2.48
CA ILE A 45 6.94 -0.54 2.50
C ILE A 45 6.36 -1.72 1.73
N VAL A 46 7.22 -2.34 0.91
CA VAL A 46 6.85 -3.53 0.14
C VAL A 46 7.24 -4.80 0.89
N ARG A 47 6.35 -5.78 0.98
CA ARG A 47 6.61 -7.11 1.57
C ARG A 47 6.10 -8.22 0.65
N GLU A 48 6.72 -9.38 0.73
CA GLU A 48 6.22 -10.58 0.08
C GLU A 48 5.41 -11.39 1.10
N ALA A 49 4.28 -11.95 0.66
CA ALA A 49 3.42 -12.79 1.48
C ALA A 49 2.71 -13.83 0.60
N GLU A 50 2.24 -14.91 1.22
CA GLU A 50 1.43 -15.94 0.58
C GLU A 50 0.07 -16.03 1.26
N GLY A 51 -0.99 -16.25 0.48
CA GLY A 51 -2.35 -16.31 0.99
C GLY A 51 -3.38 -15.72 0.02
N GLY A 52 -4.63 -15.63 0.47
CA GLY A 52 -5.71 -15.01 -0.29
C GLY A 52 -5.55 -13.49 -0.35
N ALA A 53 -5.80 -12.89 -1.51
CA ALA A 53 -5.59 -11.46 -1.74
C ALA A 53 -6.34 -10.57 -0.73
N VAL A 54 -7.61 -10.87 -0.46
CA VAL A 54 -8.46 -10.09 0.46
C VAL A 54 -7.98 -10.25 1.91
N SER A 55 -7.74 -11.49 2.36
CA SER A 55 -7.23 -11.75 3.71
C SER A 55 -5.87 -11.08 3.95
N LEU A 56 -4.98 -11.13 2.95
CA LEU A 56 -3.67 -10.49 3.04
C LEU A 56 -3.79 -8.96 3.02
N ALA A 57 -4.72 -8.38 2.27
CA ALA A 57 -4.92 -6.93 2.27
C ALA A 57 -5.43 -6.45 3.64
N TYR A 58 -6.32 -7.22 4.27
CA TYR A 58 -6.74 -6.97 5.65
C TYR A 58 -5.57 -7.08 6.64
N GLU A 59 -4.75 -8.13 6.56
CA GLU A 59 -3.57 -8.29 7.41
C GLU A 59 -2.54 -7.18 7.22
N ALA A 60 -2.27 -6.80 5.96
CA ALA A 60 -1.43 -5.67 5.61
C ALA A 60 -1.95 -4.37 6.24
N SER A 61 -3.28 -4.15 6.21
CA SER A 61 -3.88 -2.96 6.80
C SER A 61 -3.67 -2.89 8.31
N ARG A 62 -3.76 -4.03 9.01
CA ARG A 62 -3.49 -4.14 10.46
C ARG A 62 -2.02 -3.99 10.81
N ALA A 63 -1.12 -4.32 9.89
CA ALA A 63 0.32 -4.12 10.04
C ALA A 63 0.77 -2.68 9.72
N SER A 64 -0.14 -1.83 9.22
CA SER A 64 0.14 -0.45 8.88
C SER A 64 -0.30 0.48 10.01
N ALA A 65 0.59 1.36 10.47
CA ALA A 65 0.20 2.44 11.38
C ALA A 65 -0.83 3.41 10.77
N LEU A 66 -0.92 3.46 9.42
CA LEU A 66 -1.92 4.21 8.67
C LEU A 66 -3.21 3.42 8.45
N LYS A 67 -3.29 2.16 8.92
CA LYS A 67 -4.46 1.29 8.80
C LYS A 67 -4.83 0.91 7.36
N ILE A 68 -3.91 1.12 6.40
CA ILE A 68 -4.11 0.82 4.97
C ILE A 68 -3.21 -0.31 4.53
N GLY A 69 -3.81 -1.32 3.90
CA GLY A 69 -3.11 -2.44 3.28
C GLY A 69 -3.46 -2.54 1.80
N LEU A 70 -2.46 -2.79 0.97
CA LEU A 70 -2.62 -3.01 -0.47
C LEU A 70 -1.96 -4.34 -0.83
N VAL A 71 -2.63 -5.20 -1.58
CA VAL A 71 -2.06 -6.44 -2.12
C VAL A 71 -2.06 -6.38 -3.65
N LEU A 72 -0.94 -6.74 -4.27
CA LEU A 72 -0.81 -6.99 -5.70
C LEU A 72 -0.53 -8.48 -5.93
N THR A 73 -1.33 -9.11 -6.79
CA THR A 73 -1.20 -10.52 -7.14
C THR A 73 -0.61 -10.70 -8.55
N PRO A 74 -0.14 -11.91 -8.92
CA PRO A 74 0.44 -12.19 -10.23
C PRO A 74 -0.56 -12.08 -11.38
N ASP A 75 -1.84 -12.34 -11.11
CA ASP A 75 -2.95 -12.19 -12.06
C ASP A 75 -3.42 -10.73 -12.19
N ARG A 76 -2.56 -9.77 -11.83
CA ARG A 76 -2.79 -8.32 -12.02
C ARG A 76 -4.02 -7.82 -11.26
N ARG A 77 -4.36 -8.48 -10.15
CA ARG A 77 -5.40 -8.03 -9.23
C ARG A 77 -4.78 -7.19 -8.12
N VAL A 78 -5.44 -6.08 -7.80
CA VAL A 78 -5.05 -5.18 -6.70
C VAL A 78 -6.20 -5.08 -5.72
N VAL A 79 -5.91 -5.34 -4.45
CA VAL A 79 -6.88 -5.22 -3.35
C VAL A 79 -6.40 -4.18 -2.35
N ILE A 80 -7.24 -3.22 -1.99
CA ILE A 80 -6.95 -2.23 -0.95
C ILE A 80 -7.94 -2.41 0.20
N HIS A 81 -7.43 -2.51 1.41
CA HIS A 81 -8.20 -2.69 2.63
C HIS A 81 -7.89 -1.60 3.66
N HIS A 82 -8.88 -1.32 4.51
CA HIS A 82 -8.72 -0.53 5.72
C HIS A 82 -9.03 -1.37 6.97
N GLU A 83 -8.28 -1.23 8.06
CA GLU A 83 -8.38 -2.15 9.21
C GLU A 83 -9.78 -2.18 9.87
N GLN A 84 -10.50 -1.05 9.78
CA GLN A 84 -11.80 -0.86 10.43
C GLN A 84 -12.98 -1.46 9.66
N LEU A 85 -12.76 -1.96 8.44
CA LEU A 85 -13.78 -2.65 7.68
C LEU A 85 -13.81 -4.15 8.04
N PRO A 86 -14.95 -4.84 7.83
CA PRO A 86 -14.99 -6.31 7.89
C PRO A 86 -13.91 -6.93 7.01
N ALA A 87 -13.32 -8.04 7.45
CA ALA A 87 -12.15 -8.64 6.80
C ALA A 87 -12.40 -9.16 5.36
N ASP A 88 -13.67 -9.31 4.99
CA ASP A 88 -14.16 -9.74 3.68
C ASP A 88 -14.71 -8.58 2.83
N GLU A 89 -14.68 -7.34 3.34
CA GLU A 89 -15.18 -6.15 2.66
C GLU A 89 -14.04 -5.13 2.41
N PRO A 90 -13.18 -5.39 1.39
CA PRO A 90 -12.14 -4.44 1.00
C PRO A 90 -12.72 -3.14 0.42
N ILE A 91 -11.94 -2.06 0.44
CA ILE A 91 -12.32 -0.78 -0.18
C ILE A 91 -12.31 -0.91 -1.71
N PHE A 92 -11.25 -1.51 -2.24
CA PHE A 92 -11.10 -1.77 -3.67
C PHE A 92 -10.68 -3.22 -3.88
N ASP A 93 -11.26 -3.84 -4.89
CA ASP A 93 -10.90 -5.17 -5.37
C ASP A 93 -11.00 -5.16 -6.90
N THR A 94 -9.85 -4.99 -7.56
CA THR A 94 -9.77 -4.68 -8.98
C THR A 94 -8.95 -5.75 -9.68
N ALA A 95 -9.54 -6.42 -10.67
CA ALA A 95 -8.86 -7.37 -11.55
C ALA A 95 -8.37 -6.69 -12.85
N ASP A 96 -7.55 -7.40 -13.63
CA ASP A 96 -7.06 -6.94 -14.95
C ASP A 96 -6.41 -5.55 -14.93
N THR A 97 -5.71 -5.24 -13.84
CA THR A 97 -5.22 -3.88 -13.56
C THR A 97 -4.22 -3.43 -14.62
N THR A 98 -4.44 -2.23 -15.17
CA THR A 98 -3.47 -1.57 -16.07
C THR A 98 -2.47 -0.73 -15.27
N PRO A 99 -1.30 -0.37 -15.81
CA PRO A 99 -0.37 0.51 -15.11
C PRO A 99 -0.95 1.88 -14.73
N GLY A 100 -1.90 2.41 -15.51
CA GLY A 100 -2.59 3.66 -15.18
C GLY A 100 -3.52 3.49 -13.98
N LEU A 101 -4.31 2.42 -13.98
CA LEU A 101 -5.21 2.08 -12.88
C LEU A 101 -4.45 1.76 -11.59
N ALA A 102 -3.34 1.02 -11.70
CA ALA A 102 -2.42 0.71 -10.60
C ALA A 102 -1.88 1.99 -9.92
N ARG A 103 -1.55 3.02 -10.72
CA ARG A 103 -1.12 4.31 -10.21
C ARG A 103 -2.26 5.04 -9.49
N THR A 104 -3.46 5.07 -10.07
CA THR A 104 -4.66 5.63 -9.40
C THR A 104 -4.94 4.92 -8.07
N LEU A 105 -4.81 3.60 -8.03
CA LEU A 105 -4.99 2.80 -6.81
C LEU A 105 -3.93 3.12 -5.75
N GLY A 106 -2.66 3.28 -6.14
CA GLY A 106 -1.60 3.76 -5.26
C GLY A 106 -1.89 5.16 -4.68
N SER A 107 -2.32 6.10 -5.53
CA SER A 107 -2.73 7.43 -5.07
C SER A 107 -3.94 7.36 -4.13
N ASN A 108 -4.95 6.55 -4.45
CA ASN A 108 -6.11 6.39 -3.59
C ASN A 108 -5.75 5.76 -2.23
N ALA A 109 -4.83 4.79 -2.18
CA ALA A 109 -4.32 4.25 -0.92
C ALA A 109 -3.67 5.35 -0.04
N ALA A 110 -2.88 6.24 -0.65
CA ALA A 110 -2.32 7.39 0.06
C ALA A 110 -3.40 8.41 0.49
N ARG A 111 -4.40 8.68 -0.36
CA ARG A 111 -5.50 9.59 -0.03
C ARG A 111 -6.39 9.07 1.08
N LEU A 112 -6.62 7.76 1.14
CA LEU A 112 -7.27 7.11 2.27
C LEU A 112 -6.50 7.38 3.57
N ALA A 113 -5.18 7.19 3.57
CA ALA A 113 -4.34 7.48 4.74
C ALA A 113 -4.37 8.96 5.17
N LYS A 114 -4.51 9.89 4.22
CA LYS A 114 -4.59 11.34 4.49
C LYS A 114 -6.01 11.85 4.75
N GLY A 115 -7.04 11.04 4.51
CA GLY A 115 -8.44 11.47 4.56
C GLY A 115 -8.83 12.47 3.47
N THR A 116 -8.23 12.39 2.28
CA THR A 116 -8.54 13.28 1.14
C THR A 116 -9.43 12.59 0.08
N PRO A 117 -10.13 13.34 -0.78
CA PRO A 117 -11.08 12.76 -1.75
C PRO A 117 -10.44 11.78 -2.74
N LEU A 118 -11.06 10.62 -2.92
CA LEU A 118 -10.59 9.59 -3.85
C LEU A 118 -10.88 9.96 -5.30
N THR A 119 -9.99 9.54 -6.20
CA THR A 119 -10.26 9.55 -7.64
C THR A 119 -11.06 8.31 -8.02
N PRO A 120 -12.01 8.38 -8.96
CA PRO A 120 -12.69 7.20 -9.49
C PRO A 120 -11.69 6.15 -10.01
N VAL A 121 -12.03 4.89 -9.77
CA VAL A 121 -11.31 3.71 -10.29
C VAL A 121 -12.18 3.19 -11.43
N GLU A 122 -11.72 3.38 -12.67
CA GLU A 122 -12.40 2.97 -13.92
C GLU A 122 -11.62 1.86 -14.62
#